data_AF-A0A1Y4D0P3-F1
#
_entry.id   AF-A0A1Y4D0P3-F1
#
_cell.length_a   1.000
_cell.length_b   1.000
_cell.length_c   1.000
_cell.angle_alpha   90.00
_cell.angle_beta   90.00
_cell.angle_gamma   90.00
#
_symmetry.space_group_name_H-M   'P 1'
#
loop_
_entity.id
_entity.type
_entity.pdbx_description
1 polymer ?
#
loop_
_entity_poly.entity_id
_entity_poly.type
_entity_poly.pdbx_seq_one_letter_code
_entity_poly.pdbx_strand_id
1 'polypeptide(L)'
;MGKRLEGLQRMLVILNKLEGKRRYVPVEELKRYVADAMALRGYSGVTQRTLQRDFKEIESLFGISIGFDEKAHGYYIKEEDKNAPERYGQLLQNFDLLNALEGDTNLRTYVLAEHHRPLPSECLPMLISAIKHTHPVVFRYTLVRQGDKVEEKKVLPHYLKESNQRWYLLAYEGDVLKTFGVDRIRDLRICASETFKRNMDINVDELFRDCYGIWNQPDIPVEDVELKYDALDGKFLKSVPLHHSQQVLTDNADEVRIKVHLRITNDFVMELLSRSRSLKVISPPHLRERVRKVYEEALKRNE
;
A
#
# COMPACT_ATOMS: atom_id res chain seq x y z
N MET A 1 -0.68 -12.20 26.36
CA MET A 1 -0.52 -12.00 24.90
C MET A 1 -1.59 -12.72 24.08
N GLY A 2 -1.90 -14.01 24.34
CA GLY A 2 -2.83 -14.81 23.52
C GLY A 2 -4.25 -14.25 23.30
N LYS A 3 -4.91 -13.66 24.31
CA LYS A 3 -6.28 -13.12 24.15
C LYS A 3 -6.38 -11.92 23.19
N ARG A 4 -5.32 -11.10 23.09
CA ARG A 4 -5.29 -9.94 22.18
C ARG A 4 -5.09 -10.39 20.74
N LEU A 5 -4.29 -11.44 20.55
CA LEU A 5 -4.05 -12.07 19.25
C LEU A 5 -5.30 -12.80 18.72
N GLU A 6 -5.97 -13.56 19.57
CA GLU A 6 -7.24 -14.22 19.25
C GLU A 6 -8.31 -13.21 18.77
N GLY A 7 -8.44 -12.07 19.47
CA GLY A 7 -9.34 -11.00 19.08
C GLY A 7 -9.02 -10.44 17.69
N LEU A 8 -7.75 -10.13 17.44
CA LEU A 8 -7.28 -9.66 16.13
C LEU A 8 -7.55 -10.68 15.02
N GLN A 9 -7.24 -11.95 15.24
CA GLN A 9 -7.49 -13.02 14.26
C GLN A 9 -8.97 -13.13 13.90
N ARG A 10 -9.84 -13.07 14.90
CA ARG A 10 -11.29 -13.13 14.67
C ARG A 10 -11.81 -11.92 13.92
N MET A 11 -11.33 -10.72 14.24
CA MET A 11 -11.68 -9.49 13.53
C MET A 11 -11.37 -9.57 12.03
N LEU A 12 -10.25 -10.19 11.65
CA LEU A 12 -9.85 -10.29 10.24
C LEU A 12 -10.63 -11.35 9.48
N VAL A 13 -10.92 -12.49 10.10
CA VAL A 13 -11.82 -13.50 9.54
C VAL A 13 -13.20 -12.91 9.26
N ILE A 14 -13.70 -12.06 10.16
CA ILE A 14 -14.95 -11.31 9.97
C ILE A 14 -14.84 -10.41 8.73
N LEU A 15 -13.80 -9.59 8.64
CA LEU A 15 -13.61 -8.64 7.53
C LEU A 15 -13.48 -9.36 6.18
N ASN A 16 -12.61 -10.38 6.08
CA ASN A 16 -12.43 -11.19 4.87
C ASN A 16 -13.75 -11.80 4.37
N LYS A 17 -14.62 -12.23 5.29
CA LYS A 17 -15.93 -12.81 4.92
C LYS A 17 -16.91 -11.75 4.41
N LEU A 18 -16.89 -10.56 4.99
CA LEU A 18 -17.79 -9.45 4.66
C LEU A 18 -17.34 -8.67 3.41
N GLU A 19 -16.04 -8.66 3.08
CA GLU A 19 -15.48 -8.00 1.89
C GLU A 19 -15.83 -8.71 0.57
N GLY A 20 -16.28 -9.97 0.63
CA GLY A 20 -16.67 -10.73 -0.57
C GLY A 20 -17.72 -10.03 -1.42
N LYS A 21 -17.84 -10.40 -2.71
CA LYS A 21 -18.72 -9.79 -3.73
C LYS A 21 -20.25 -9.76 -3.40
N ARG A 22 -20.66 -10.17 -2.21
CA ARG A 22 -22.07 -10.19 -1.78
C ARG A 22 -22.40 -8.89 -1.05
N ARG A 23 -23.62 -8.40 -1.27
CA ARG A 23 -24.16 -7.21 -0.60
C ARG A 23 -24.28 -7.38 0.93
N TYR A 24 -24.43 -8.61 1.40
CA TYR A 24 -24.49 -8.96 2.83
C TYR A 24 -24.08 -10.42 3.05
N VAL A 25 -23.75 -10.77 4.30
CA VAL A 25 -23.53 -12.13 4.77
C VAL A 25 -24.55 -12.45 5.87
N PRO A 26 -25.39 -13.49 5.71
CA PRO A 26 -26.36 -13.89 6.73
C PRO A 26 -25.73 -14.13 8.11
N VAL A 27 -26.47 -13.84 9.18
CA VAL A 27 -25.95 -13.94 10.56
C VAL A 27 -25.36 -15.31 10.88
N GLU A 28 -26.11 -16.37 10.60
CA GLU A 28 -25.69 -17.74 10.90
C GLU A 28 -24.56 -18.21 9.97
N GLU A 29 -24.51 -17.72 8.73
CA GLU A 29 -23.40 -17.98 7.82
C GLU A 29 -22.11 -17.35 8.35
N LEU A 30 -22.15 -16.09 8.78
CA LEU A 30 -21.00 -15.40 9.34
C LEU A 30 -20.52 -16.07 10.64
N LYS A 31 -21.44 -16.37 11.57
CA LYS A 31 -21.11 -17.05 12.83
C LYS A 31 -20.42 -18.39 12.59
N ARG A 32 -20.99 -19.24 11.72
CA ARG A 32 -20.42 -20.54 11.39
C ARG A 32 -19.05 -20.39 10.74
N TYR A 33 -18.94 -19.53 9.73
CA TYR A 33 -17.67 -19.29 9.04
C TYR A 33 -16.56 -18.85 9.99
N VAL A 34 -16.87 -17.91 10.88
CA VAL A 34 -15.89 -17.41 11.87
C VAL A 34 -15.57 -18.49 12.90
N ALA A 35 -16.55 -19.27 13.36
CA ALA A 35 -16.31 -20.37 14.30
C ALA A 35 -15.40 -21.45 13.70
N ASP A 36 -15.68 -21.89 12.46
CA ASP A 36 -14.90 -22.91 11.77
C ASP A 36 -13.46 -22.43 11.53
N ALA A 37 -13.30 -21.19 11.06
CA ALA A 37 -11.98 -20.59 10.82
C ALA A 37 -11.17 -20.42 12.11
N MET A 38 -11.80 -20.08 13.24
CA MET A 38 -11.13 -19.96 14.52
C MET A 38 -10.77 -21.34 15.11
N ALA A 39 -11.63 -22.35 14.91
CA ALA A 39 -11.38 -23.72 15.36
C ALA A 39 -10.15 -24.36 14.70
N LEU A 40 -9.94 -24.11 13.41
CA LEU A 40 -8.72 -24.52 12.69
C LEU A 40 -7.43 -23.95 13.28
N ARG A 41 -7.52 -22.85 14.03
CA ARG A 41 -6.40 -22.18 14.69
C ARG A 41 -6.30 -22.51 16.18
N GLY A 42 -7.05 -23.52 16.64
CA GLY A 42 -7.07 -23.95 18.05
C GLY A 42 -7.90 -23.07 18.99
N TYR A 43 -8.73 -22.17 18.46
CA TYR A 43 -9.60 -21.31 19.27
C TYR A 43 -11.06 -21.77 19.20
N SER A 44 -11.76 -21.74 20.34
CA SER A 44 -13.18 -22.14 20.44
C SER A 44 -14.06 -21.03 21.01
N GLY A 45 -15.35 -21.02 20.66
CA GLY A 45 -16.36 -20.22 21.38
C GLY A 45 -16.67 -18.84 20.78
N VAL A 46 -17.01 -18.78 19.49
CA VAL A 46 -17.49 -17.54 18.85
C VAL A 46 -18.99 -17.40 19.06
N THR A 47 -19.40 -16.49 19.95
CA THR A 47 -20.82 -16.17 20.19
C THR A 47 -21.22 -14.91 19.42
N GLN A 48 -22.53 -14.67 19.30
CA GLN A 48 -23.04 -13.41 18.74
C GLN A 48 -22.55 -12.18 19.53
N ARG A 49 -22.44 -12.29 20.86
CA ARG A 49 -21.90 -11.23 21.71
C ARG A 49 -20.42 -10.98 21.44
N THR A 50 -19.67 -12.04 21.15
CA THR A 50 -18.26 -11.94 20.75
C THR A 50 -18.15 -11.16 19.44
N LEU A 51 -18.93 -11.54 18.41
CA LEU A 51 -18.95 -10.83 17.12
C LEU A 51 -19.32 -9.35 17.28
N GLN A 52 -20.36 -9.03 18.06
CA GLN A 52 -20.75 -7.64 18.31
C GLN A 52 -19.66 -6.82 19.00
N ARG A 53 -18.89 -7.43 19.93
CA ARG A 53 -17.73 -6.76 20.52
C ARG A 53 -16.65 -6.53 19.46
N ASP A 54 -16.35 -7.55 18.67
CA ASP A 54 -15.35 -7.45 17.61
C ASP A 54 -15.76 -6.42 16.56
N PHE A 55 -17.05 -6.24 16.24
CA PHE A 55 -17.52 -5.18 15.33
C PHE A 55 -17.22 -3.78 15.86
N LYS A 56 -17.41 -3.55 17.17
CA LYS A 56 -17.06 -2.28 17.81
C LYS A 56 -15.55 -2.06 17.85
N GLU A 57 -14.78 -3.13 18.11
CA GLU A 57 -13.32 -3.07 18.05
C GLU A 57 -12.83 -2.81 16.61
N ILE A 58 -13.49 -3.40 15.61
CA ILE A 58 -13.22 -3.17 14.19
C ILE A 58 -13.47 -1.70 13.82
N GLU A 59 -14.59 -1.13 14.25
CA GLU A 59 -14.90 0.29 14.05
C GLU A 59 -13.87 1.19 14.74
N SER A 60 -13.46 0.86 15.96
CA SER A 60 -12.49 1.66 16.72
C SER A 60 -11.06 1.59 16.18
N LEU A 61 -10.63 0.41 15.74
CA LEU A 61 -9.25 0.14 15.30
C LEU A 61 -9.06 0.42 13.81
N PHE A 62 -10.04 0.06 12.99
CA PHE A 62 -9.96 0.16 11.53
C PHE A 62 -10.90 1.21 10.95
N GLY A 63 -11.77 1.86 11.74
CA GLY A 63 -12.74 2.82 11.19
C GLY A 63 -13.85 2.18 10.35
N ILE A 64 -13.92 0.85 10.28
CA ILE A 64 -14.87 0.12 9.44
C ILE A 64 -16.17 -0.08 10.21
N SER A 65 -17.25 0.51 9.70
CA SER A 65 -18.58 0.31 10.25
C SER A 65 -19.26 -0.92 9.64
N ILE A 66 -19.61 -1.90 10.49
CA ILE A 66 -20.39 -3.06 10.09
C ILE A 66 -21.88 -2.77 10.36
N GLY A 67 -22.67 -2.71 9.29
CA GLY A 67 -24.11 -2.57 9.31
C GLY A 67 -24.83 -3.92 9.41
N PHE A 68 -26.11 -3.86 9.73
CA PHE A 68 -27.02 -5.00 9.75
C PHE A 68 -28.25 -4.67 8.90
N ASP A 69 -28.54 -5.53 7.94
CA ASP A 69 -29.73 -5.43 7.09
C ASP A 69 -30.84 -6.29 7.72
N GLU A 70 -31.90 -5.64 8.19
CA GLU A 70 -33.04 -6.30 8.84
C GLU A 70 -33.84 -7.19 7.88
N LYS A 71 -33.94 -6.80 6.60
CA LYS A 71 -34.73 -7.56 5.60
C LYS A 71 -33.96 -8.79 5.12
N ALA A 72 -32.66 -8.65 4.93
CA ALA A 72 -31.78 -9.72 4.51
C ALA A 72 -31.28 -10.59 5.68
N HIS A 73 -31.53 -10.15 6.92
CA HIS A 73 -31.02 -10.75 8.15
C HIS A 73 -29.51 -11.06 8.07
N GLY A 74 -28.72 -10.06 7.73
CA GLY A 74 -27.30 -10.22 7.46
C GLY A 74 -26.46 -8.98 7.76
N TYR A 75 -25.15 -9.19 7.91
CA TYR A 75 -24.18 -8.13 8.14
C TYR A 75 -23.51 -7.69 6.85
N TYR A 76 -23.12 -6.43 6.76
CA TYR A 76 -22.41 -5.85 5.61
C TYR A 76 -21.50 -4.70 6.05
N ILE A 77 -20.49 -4.37 5.26
CA ILE A 77 -19.65 -3.18 5.47
C ILE A 77 -20.39 -1.96 4.90
N LYS A 78 -20.57 -0.88 5.68
CA LYS A 78 -21.30 0.31 5.22
C LYS A 78 -20.53 1.02 4.09
N GLU A 79 -21.23 1.40 3.02
CA GLU A 79 -20.68 1.97 1.77
C GLU A 79 -20.14 3.42 1.87
N GLU A 80 -20.26 4.08 3.03
CA GLU A 80 -19.76 5.46 3.22
C GLU A 80 -18.22 5.57 3.16
N ASP A 81 -17.54 4.43 3.06
CA ASP A 81 -16.09 4.32 3.01
C ASP A 81 -15.67 3.68 1.68
N LYS A 82 -15.92 4.39 0.56
CA LYS A 82 -15.79 3.86 -0.82
C LYS A 82 -14.40 3.27 -1.16
N ASN A 83 -13.36 3.66 -0.41
CA ASN A 83 -11.98 3.17 -0.60
C ASN A 83 -11.52 2.22 0.54
N ALA A 84 -12.38 1.90 1.50
CA ALA A 84 -12.04 1.00 2.60
C ALA A 84 -11.75 -0.44 2.15
N PRO A 85 -12.59 -1.12 1.34
CA PRO A 85 -12.39 -2.53 1.02
C PRO A 85 -11.01 -2.81 0.40
N GLU A 86 -10.61 -2.04 -0.62
CA GLU A 86 -9.32 -2.21 -1.30
C GLU A 86 -8.10 -1.94 -0.39
N ARG A 87 -8.20 -0.97 0.51
CA ARG A 87 -7.12 -0.63 1.46
C ARG A 87 -6.97 -1.66 2.58
N TYR A 88 -8.08 -2.22 3.05
CA TYR A 88 -8.07 -3.24 4.09
C TYR A 88 -7.70 -4.62 3.55
N GLY A 89 -8.06 -4.97 2.32
CA GLY A 89 -7.62 -6.22 1.67
C GLY A 89 -6.09 -6.37 1.65
N GLN A 90 -5.34 -5.28 1.46
CA GLN A 90 -3.87 -5.28 1.51
C GLN A 90 -3.31 -5.45 2.94
N LEU A 91 -3.95 -4.82 3.93
CA LEU A 91 -3.61 -5.02 5.35
C LEU A 91 -3.94 -6.45 5.82
N LEU A 92 -5.04 -7.01 5.33
CA LEU A 92 -5.52 -8.36 5.58
C LEU A 92 -4.56 -9.41 5.01
N GLN A 93 -4.07 -9.24 3.78
CA GLN A 93 -3.07 -10.13 3.17
C GLN A 93 -1.77 -10.22 3.98
N ASN A 94 -1.26 -9.08 4.47
CA ASN A 94 -0.05 -9.04 5.30
C ASN A 94 -0.24 -9.74 6.65
N PHE A 95 -1.45 -9.71 7.20
CA PHE A 95 -1.77 -10.35 8.47
C PHE A 95 -2.16 -11.82 8.31
N ASP A 96 -2.81 -12.21 7.21
CA ASP A 96 -3.08 -13.62 6.90
C ASP A 96 -1.78 -14.43 6.77
N LEU A 97 -0.70 -13.82 6.26
CA LEU A 97 0.64 -14.40 6.26
C LEU A 97 1.19 -14.57 7.68
N LEU A 98 1.03 -13.56 8.55
CA LEU A 98 1.43 -13.64 9.97
C LEU A 98 0.62 -14.69 10.75
N ASN A 99 -0.67 -14.83 10.44
CA ASN A 99 -1.55 -15.83 11.04
C ASN A 99 -1.24 -17.25 10.56
N ALA A 100 -0.91 -17.42 9.27
CA ALA A 100 -0.43 -18.69 8.77
C ALA A 100 0.81 -19.12 9.56
N LEU A 101 1.76 -18.19 9.78
CA LEU A 101 3.02 -18.43 10.51
C LEU A 101 2.86 -18.76 12.01
N GLU A 102 1.75 -18.42 12.66
CA GLU A 102 1.56 -18.58 14.12
C GLU A 102 0.75 -19.83 14.51
N GLY A 103 0.10 -20.50 13.56
CA GLY A 103 -0.67 -21.73 13.82
C GLY A 103 0.18 -23.00 14.00
N ASP A 104 1.45 -22.95 13.60
CA ASP A 104 2.38 -24.07 13.69
C ASP A 104 3.72 -23.52 14.18
N THR A 105 4.16 -23.93 15.37
CA THR A 105 5.40 -23.44 15.99
C THR A 105 6.66 -23.78 15.17
N ASN A 106 6.51 -24.61 14.13
CA ASN A 106 7.58 -25.05 13.23
C ASN A 106 7.56 -24.42 11.82
N LEU A 107 6.60 -23.56 11.45
CA LEU A 107 6.55 -22.99 10.09
C LEU A 107 7.77 -22.16 9.69
N ARG A 108 8.47 -21.56 10.66
CA ARG A 108 9.75 -20.87 10.42
C ARG A 108 10.85 -21.79 9.84
N THR A 109 10.67 -23.12 9.89
CA THR A 109 11.61 -24.09 9.30
C THR A 109 11.39 -24.33 7.81
N TYR A 110 10.22 -23.99 7.24
CA TYR A 110 9.91 -24.24 5.82
C TYR A 110 9.20 -23.08 5.09
N VAL A 111 8.77 -22.04 5.80
CA VAL A 111 8.27 -20.77 5.22
C VAL A 111 9.19 -19.64 5.64
N LEU A 112 9.95 -19.13 4.68
CA LEU A 112 10.80 -17.96 4.83
C LEU A 112 10.06 -16.76 4.24
N ALA A 113 9.49 -15.93 5.10
CA ALA A 113 8.89 -14.67 4.67
C ALA A 113 10.01 -13.73 4.18
N GLU A 114 9.79 -13.11 3.03
CA GLU A 114 10.76 -12.19 2.45
C GLU A 114 10.87 -10.90 3.30
N HIS A 115 12.10 -10.44 3.53
CA HIS A 115 12.40 -9.32 4.44
C HIS A 115 12.37 -7.93 3.78
N HIS A 116 11.78 -7.77 2.59
CA HIS A 116 11.69 -6.49 1.86
C HIS A 116 10.76 -5.44 2.50
N ARG A 117 10.51 -5.53 3.81
CA ARG A 117 9.71 -4.54 4.53
C ARG A 117 10.50 -3.23 4.67
N PRO A 118 9.83 -2.07 4.64
CA PRO A 118 10.45 -0.82 5.05
C PRO A 118 11.10 -1.00 6.42
N LEU A 119 12.31 -0.47 6.59
CA LEU A 119 13.02 -0.49 7.87
C LEU A 119 12.09 0.04 8.98
N PRO A 120 12.05 -0.59 10.16
CA PRO A 120 11.26 -0.10 11.28
C PRO A 120 11.60 1.36 11.55
N SER A 121 10.60 2.23 11.48
CA SER A 121 10.77 3.64 11.79
C SER A 121 10.07 3.95 13.10
N GLU A 122 10.85 4.43 14.08
CA GLU A 122 10.35 4.92 15.37
C GLU A 122 9.37 6.10 15.20
N CYS A 123 9.42 6.78 14.05
CA CYS A 123 8.52 7.89 13.73
C CYS A 123 7.10 7.42 13.35
N LEU A 124 6.91 6.18 12.87
CA LEU A 124 5.60 5.74 12.35
C LEU A 124 4.48 5.79 13.40
N PRO A 125 4.64 5.26 14.63
CA PRO A 125 3.60 5.36 15.64
C PRO A 125 3.23 6.80 15.98
N MET A 126 4.24 7.69 16.03
CA MET A 126 4.03 9.12 16.29
C MET A 126 3.28 9.81 15.15
N LEU A 127 3.64 9.52 13.89
CA LEU A 127 2.95 10.06 12.72
C LEU A 127 1.50 9.57 12.63
N ILE A 128 1.25 8.28 12.89
CA ILE A 128 -0.11 7.71 12.95
C ILE A 128 -0.93 8.45 14.01
N SER A 129 -0.36 8.64 15.20
CA SER A 129 -1.02 9.38 16.29
C SER A 129 -1.33 10.82 15.89
N ALA A 130 -0.37 11.52 15.28
CA ALA A 130 -0.56 12.91 14.84
C ALA A 130 -1.64 13.04 13.76
N ILE A 131 -1.70 12.11 12.79
CA ILE A 131 -2.75 12.07 11.76
C ILE A 131 -4.11 11.81 12.41
N LYS A 132 -4.20 10.81 13.29
CA LYS A 132 -5.46 10.40 13.95
C LYS A 132 -6.07 11.55 14.75
N HIS A 133 -5.25 12.28 15.50
CA HIS A 133 -5.69 13.37 16.36
C HIS A 133 -5.58 14.74 15.68
N THR A 134 -5.26 14.79 14.39
CA THR A 134 -5.15 16.03 13.60
C THR A 134 -4.22 17.08 14.21
N HIS A 135 -3.08 16.64 14.75
CA HIS A 135 -2.05 17.53 15.30
C HIS A 135 -0.97 17.83 14.24
N PRO A 136 -0.55 19.09 14.08
CA PRO A 136 0.63 19.42 13.29
C PRO A 136 1.88 18.72 13.85
N VAL A 137 2.86 18.48 12.97
CA VAL A 137 4.15 17.93 13.37
C VAL A 137 5.29 18.82 12.92
N VAL A 138 6.33 18.88 13.74
CA VAL A 138 7.59 19.55 13.44
C VAL A 138 8.70 18.52 13.42
N PHE A 139 9.56 18.55 12.41
CA PHE A 139 10.72 17.66 12.32
C PHE A 139 11.86 18.29 11.53
N ARG A 140 13.08 17.75 11.72
CA ARG A 140 14.22 18.00 10.83
C ARG A 140 14.17 17.02 9.66
N TYR A 141 14.40 17.49 8.45
CA TYR A 141 14.31 16.70 7.23
C TYR A 141 15.56 16.84 6.36
N THR A 142 16.13 15.72 5.94
CA THR A 142 17.32 15.68 5.07
C THR A 142 16.91 15.70 3.59
N LEU A 143 17.31 16.76 2.88
CA LEU A 143 17.12 16.95 1.46
C LEU A 143 18.32 16.39 0.68
N VAL A 144 18.36 15.07 0.50
CA VAL A 144 19.49 14.36 -0.15
C VAL A 144 19.85 14.95 -1.52
N ARG A 145 18.85 15.34 -2.31
CA ARG A 145 19.06 15.94 -3.64
C ARG A 145 19.64 17.36 -3.62
N GLN A 146 19.72 17.97 -2.45
CA GLN A 146 20.28 19.31 -2.24
C GLN A 146 21.57 19.22 -1.40
N GLY A 147 22.36 18.17 -1.59
CA GLY A 147 23.63 17.98 -0.87
C GLY A 147 23.42 17.73 0.62
N ASP A 148 22.43 16.89 0.96
CA ASP A 148 22.09 16.53 2.34
C ASP A 148 21.75 17.72 3.25
N LYS A 149 21.30 18.84 2.68
CA LYS A 149 20.80 19.99 3.44
C LYS A 149 19.70 19.56 4.40
N VAL A 150 19.81 19.97 5.66
CA VAL A 150 18.80 19.71 6.69
C VAL A 150 17.97 20.97 6.90
N GLU A 151 16.64 20.81 6.85
CA GLU A 151 15.69 21.90 7.12
C GLU A 151 14.69 21.47 8.19
N GLU A 152 14.29 22.41 9.04
CA GLU A 152 13.12 22.21 9.90
C GLU A 152 11.84 22.40 9.09
N LYS A 153 10.89 21.49 9.29
CA LYS A 153 9.60 21.44 8.60
C LYS A 153 8.48 21.41 9.64
N LYS A 154 7.53 22.33 9.52
CA LYS A 154 6.23 22.26 10.21
C LYS A 154 5.16 21.92 9.18
N VAL A 155 4.48 20.79 9.36
CA VAL A 155 3.53 20.28 8.37
C VAL A 155 2.24 19.76 9.02
N LEU A 156 1.18 19.70 8.22
CA LEU A 156 -0.12 19.15 8.60
C LEU A 156 -0.21 17.72 8.04
N PRO A 157 -0.02 16.67 8.84
CA PRO A 157 0.09 15.29 8.35
C PRO A 157 -1.28 14.74 7.93
N HIS A 158 -1.39 14.21 6.71
CA HIS A 158 -2.67 13.74 6.15
C HIS A 158 -2.72 12.23 5.92
N TYR A 159 -1.68 11.63 5.31
CA TYR A 159 -1.68 10.20 5.01
C TYR A 159 -0.28 9.62 5.17
N LEU A 160 -0.22 8.33 5.49
CA LEU A 160 0.98 7.52 5.33
C LEU A 160 0.76 6.57 4.16
N LYS A 161 1.72 6.52 3.23
CA LYS A 161 1.70 5.63 2.08
C LYS A 161 2.98 4.83 2.03
N GLU A 162 2.84 3.52 1.86
CA GLU A 162 3.96 2.65 1.51
C GLU A 162 4.17 2.68 -0.01
N SER A 163 5.43 2.73 -0.45
CA SER A 163 5.82 2.65 -1.85
C SER A 163 7.27 2.20 -1.94
N ASN A 164 7.59 1.25 -2.83
CA ASN A 164 8.96 0.78 -3.08
C ASN A 164 9.75 0.52 -1.79
N GLN A 165 9.14 -0.25 -0.87
CA GLN A 165 9.74 -0.66 0.41
C GLN A 165 10.09 0.54 1.34
N ARG A 166 9.39 1.67 1.20
CA ARG A 166 9.58 2.86 2.04
C ARG A 166 8.25 3.47 2.44
N TRP A 167 8.23 4.06 3.63
CA TRP A 167 7.10 4.85 4.11
C TRP A 167 7.25 6.30 3.73
N TYR A 168 6.14 6.90 3.29
CA TYR A 168 6.05 8.31 2.95
C TYR A 168 4.91 8.97 3.71
N LEU A 169 5.19 10.13 4.29
CA LEU A 169 4.20 11.03 4.87
C LEU A 169 3.73 12.01 3.80
N LEU A 170 2.44 11.99 3.50
CA LEU A 170 1.76 13.06 2.77
C LEU A 170 1.28 14.11 3.76
N ALA A 171 1.75 15.34 3.61
CA ALA A 171 1.43 16.43 4.51
C ALA A 171 1.43 17.79 3.79
N TYR A 172 0.59 18.71 4.25
CA TYR A 172 0.65 20.10 3.76
C TYR A 172 1.77 20.87 4.47
N GLU A 173 2.62 21.51 3.68
CA GLU A 173 3.56 22.54 4.14
C GLU A 173 3.07 23.88 3.59
N GLY A 174 2.43 24.68 4.44
CA GLY A 174 1.58 25.79 3.97
C GLY A 174 0.37 25.24 3.21
N ASP A 175 0.12 25.75 2.00
CA ASP A 175 -0.99 25.30 1.15
C ASP A 175 -0.61 24.22 0.12
N VAL A 176 0.63 23.74 0.16
CA VAL A 176 1.15 22.76 -0.81
C VAL A 176 1.22 21.38 -0.18
N LEU A 177 0.50 20.41 -0.75
CA LEU A 177 0.61 19.01 -0.38
C LEU A 177 1.95 18.45 -0.87
N LYS A 178 2.76 17.93 0.06
CA LYS A 178 4.09 17.39 -0.22
C LYS A 178 4.25 15.99 0.35
N THR A 179 5.23 15.28 -0.18
CA THR A 179 5.58 13.91 0.21
C THR A 179 6.95 13.91 0.88
N PHE A 180 7.02 13.36 2.09
CA PHE A 180 8.23 13.24 2.89
C PHE A 180 8.57 11.77 3.13
N GLY A 181 9.77 11.33 2.75
CA GLY A 181 10.25 9.98 3.08
C GLY A 181 10.48 9.86 4.58
N VAL A 182 9.77 8.96 5.25
CA VAL A 182 9.83 8.81 6.70
C VAL A 182 11.23 8.41 7.17
N ASP A 183 12.00 7.72 6.32
CA ASP A 183 13.41 7.39 6.51
C ASP A 183 14.32 8.62 6.76
N ARG A 184 13.92 9.78 6.24
CA ARG A 184 14.65 11.07 6.29
C ARG A 184 14.16 12.04 7.38
N ILE A 185 13.16 11.65 8.16
CA ILE A 185 12.63 12.44 9.28
C ILE A 185 13.50 12.20 10.52
N ARG A 186 13.86 13.28 11.22
CA ARG A 186 14.58 13.28 12.50
C ARG A 186 13.94 14.26 13.47
N ASP A 187 14.07 14.00 14.77
CA ASP A 187 13.54 14.82 15.87
C ASP A 187 12.07 15.23 15.71
N LEU A 188 11.24 14.26 15.32
CA LEU A 188 9.81 14.44 15.16
C LEU A 188 9.17 14.85 16.49
N ARG A 189 8.39 15.93 16.46
CA ARG A 189 7.64 16.48 17.60
C ARG A 189 6.20 16.73 17.17
N ILE A 190 5.25 16.31 18.01
CA ILE A 190 3.82 16.55 17.78
C ILE A 190 3.42 17.84 18.51
N CYS A 191 2.79 18.78 17.79
CA CYS A 191 2.26 20.01 18.38
C CYS A 191 0.89 19.74 19.02
N ALA A 192 0.87 19.05 20.16
CA ALA A 192 -0.38 18.58 20.81
C ALA A 192 -1.34 19.70 21.23
N SER A 193 -0.85 20.94 21.40
CA SER A 193 -1.68 22.11 21.70
C SER A 193 -2.37 22.72 20.49
N GLU A 194 -2.03 22.27 19.28
CA GLU A 194 -2.57 22.78 18.02
C GLU A 194 -3.35 21.68 17.30
N THR A 195 -4.43 22.03 16.62
CA THR A 195 -5.18 21.11 15.75
C THR A 195 -5.42 21.76 14.39
N PHE A 196 -5.53 20.97 13.34
CA PHE A 196 -5.90 21.46 12.01
C PHE A 196 -7.13 20.71 11.48
N LYS A 197 -7.89 21.35 10.58
CA LYS A 197 -8.96 20.67 9.85
C LYS A 197 -8.33 19.85 8.72
N ARG A 198 -8.35 18.52 8.86
CA ARG A 198 -7.85 17.62 7.82
C ARG A 198 -8.75 17.67 6.59
N ASN A 199 -8.12 17.84 5.42
CA ASN A 199 -8.83 17.75 4.15
C ASN A 199 -9.05 16.27 3.79
N MET A 200 -10.30 15.83 3.89
CA MET A 200 -10.72 14.45 3.57
C MET A 200 -11.11 14.27 2.10
N ASP A 201 -11.24 15.37 1.34
CA ASP A 201 -11.62 15.34 -0.08
C ASP A 201 -10.43 15.00 -1.00
N ILE A 202 -9.24 14.82 -0.43
CA ILE A 202 -8.07 14.37 -1.17
C ILE A 202 -8.26 12.91 -1.57
N ASN A 203 -8.55 12.70 -2.85
CA ASN A 203 -8.50 11.37 -3.44
C ASN A 203 -7.03 10.97 -3.66
N VAL A 204 -6.43 10.33 -2.64
CA VAL A 204 -5.03 9.87 -2.67
C VAL A 204 -4.80 8.86 -3.80
N ASP A 205 -5.79 8.04 -4.12
CA ASP A 205 -5.68 7.02 -5.16
C ASP A 205 -5.64 7.69 -6.54
N GLU A 206 -6.37 8.79 -6.73
CA GLU A 206 -6.24 9.65 -7.93
C GLU A 206 -4.91 10.41 -7.98
N LEU A 207 -4.40 10.86 -6.84
CA LEU A 207 -3.15 11.63 -6.78
C LEU A 207 -1.96 10.87 -7.38
N PHE A 208 -1.93 9.53 -7.22
CA PHE A 208 -0.88 8.67 -7.73
C PHE A 208 -1.34 7.75 -8.87
N ARG A 209 -2.57 7.90 -9.38
CA ARG A 209 -3.13 7.03 -10.42
C ARG A 209 -2.25 6.99 -11.67
N ASP A 210 -1.65 8.11 -12.05
CA ASP A 210 -0.80 8.19 -13.25
C ASP A 210 0.69 8.09 -12.92
N CYS A 211 1.05 7.66 -11.71
CA CYS A 211 2.43 7.55 -11.25
C CYS A 211 2.82 6.08 -11.11
N TYR A 212 4.05 5.74 -11.48
CA TYR A 212 4.59 4.42 -11.19
C TYR A 212 4.77 4.20 -9.67
N GLY A 213 5.25 5.21 -8.95
CA GLY A 213 5.47 5.16 -7.51
C GLY A 213 4.96 6.41 -6.79
N ILE A 214 5.70 6.84 -5.76
CA ILE A 214 5.32 8.00 -4.94
C ILE A 214 5.64 9.35 -5.60
N TRP A 215 6.32 9.32 -6.75
CA TRP A 215 6.82 10.50 -7.41
C TRP A 215 5.71 11.20 -8.21
N ASN A 216 4.93 12.05 -7.54
CA ASN A 216 3.93 12.87 -8.24
C ASN A 216 4.53 14.23 -8.65
N GLN A 217 4.87 14.36 -9.94
CA GLN A 217 5.30 15.60 -10.57
C GLN A 217 4.26 16.01 -11.63
N PRO A 218 3.29 16.88 -11.27
CA PRO A 218 2.17 17.24 -12.14
C PRO A 218 2.58 17.90 -13.46
N ASP A 219 3.76 18.52 -13.49
CA ASP A 219 4.36 19.17 -14.65
C ASP A 219 4.86 18.19 -15.73
N ILE A 220 5.16 16.95 -15.35
CA ILE A 220 5.52 15.89 -16.30
C ILE A 220 4.23 15.35 -16.93
N PRO A 221 4.05 15.38 -18.26
CA PRO A 221 2.82 14.89 -18.88
C PRO A 221 2.59 13.40 -18.64
N VAL A 222 1.31 12.99 -18.64
CA VAL A 222 0.92 11.58 -18.74
C VAL A 222 0.97 11.18 -20.21
N GLU A 223 1.66 10.09 -20.53
CA GLU A 223 1.81 9.65 -21.91
C GLU A 223 1.79 8.13 -22.02
N ASP A 224 1.58 7.66 -23.26
CA ASP A 224 1.63 6.24 -23.59
C ASP A 224 3.08 5.78 -23.77
N VAL A 225 3.43 4.71 -23.08
CA VAL A 225 4.75 4.05 -23.16
C VAL A 225 4.56 2.64 -23.69
N GLU A 226 5.21 2.33 -24.81
CA GLU A 226 5.25 0.99 -25.36
C GLU A 226 6.62 0.34 -25.09
N LEU A 227 6.58 -0.83 -24.47
CA LEU A 227 7.74 -1.58 -24.06
C LEU A 227 7.69 -2.98 -24.68
N LYS A 228 8.84 -3.43 -25.17
CA LYS A 228 9.06 -4.79 -25.64
C LYS A 228 9.99 -5.50 -24.66
N TYR A 229 9.66 -6.75 -24.37
CA TYR A 229 10.48 -7.68 -23.59
C TYR A 229 10.66 -8.98 -24.37
N ASP A 230 11.71 -9.74 -24.03
CA ASP A 230 11.82 -11.12 -24.49
C ASP A 230 10.69 -12.00 -23.89
N ALA A 231 10.42 -13.15 -24.52
CA ALA A 231 9.33 -14.03 -24.10
C ALA A 231 9.47 -14.57 -22.67
N LEU A 232 10.70 -14.71 -22.15
CA LEU A 232 10.93 -15.19 -20.78
C LEU A 232 10.54 -14.12 -19.78
N ASP A 233 11.08 -12.92 -19.94
CA ASP A 233 10.86 -11.80 -19.04
C ASP A 233 9.40 -11.31 -19.10
N GLY A 234 8.81 -11.36 -20.29
CA GLY A 234 7.39 -11.12 -20.52
C GLY A 234 6.46 -12.01 -19.69
N LYS A 235 6.83 -13.26 -19.38
CA LYS A 235 6.02 -14.13 -18.48
C LYS A 235 5.93 -13.57 -17.07
N PHE A 236 7.03 -13.02 -16.55
CA PHE A 236 7.05 -12.41 -15.22
C PHE A 236 6.25 -11.10 -15.16
N LEU A 237 6.29 -10.30 -16.24
CA LEU A 237 5.48 -9.06 -16.36
C LEU A 237 3.97 -9.33 -16.40
N LYS A 238 3.56 -10.50 -16.90
CA LYS A 238 2.15 -10.91 -16.87
C LYS A 238 1.69 -11.28 -15.47
N SER A 239 2.56 -11.88 -14.66
CA SER A 239 2.23 -12.22 -13.26
C SER A 239 2.28 -11.00 -12.33
N VAL A 240 3.15 -10.02 -12.61
CA VAL A 240 3.29 -8.81 -11.81
C VAL A 240 3.32 -7.60 -12.77
N PRO A 241 2.15 -7.01 -13.07
CA PRO A 241 2.06 -5.84 -13.94
C PRO A 241 2.83 -4.64 -13.38
N LEU A 242 3.44 -3.85 -14.26
CA LEU A 242 4.17 -2.63 -13.88
C LEU A 242 3.23 -1.54 -13.36
N HIS A 243 2.02 -1.48 -13.89
CA HIS A 243 1.05 -0.43 -13.59
C HIS A 243 -0.36 -0.93 -13.89
N HIS A 244 -1.38 -0.36 -13.24
CA HIS A 244 -2.78 -0.78 -13.44
C HIS A 244 -3.27 -0.54 -14.88
N SER A 245 -2.69 0.44 -15.59
CA SER A 245 -3.01 0.72 -16.99
C SER A 245 -2.30 -0.21 -18.00
N GLN A 246 -1.57 -1.22 -17.53
CA GLN A 246 -0.86 -2.16 -18.39
C GLN A 246 -1.81 -2.94 -19.30
N GLN A 247 -1.54 -2.86 -20.61
CA GLN A 247 -2.22 -3.63 -21.64
C GLN A 247 -1.19 -4.47 -22.39
N VAL A 248 -1.48 -5.74 -22.62
CA VAL A 248 -0.64 -6.61 -23.46
C VAL A 248 -1.05 -6.41 -24.91
N LEU A 249 -0.12 -5.94 -25.74
CA LEU A 249 -0.32 -5.72 -27.17
C LEU A 249 0.04 -6.97 -27.99
N THR A 250 1.13 -7.64 -27.60
CA THR A 250 1.63 -8.85 -28.26
C THR A 250 2.14 -9.83 -27.21
N ASP A 251 1.85 -11.12 -27.38
CA ASP A 251 2.35 -12.21 -26.54
C ASP A 251 2.57 -13.44 -27.44
N ASN A 252 3.81 -13.70 -27.83
CA ASN A 252 4.16 -14.82 -28.70
C ASN A 252 5.47 -15.49 -28.25
N ALA A 253 5.97 -16.43 -29.05
CA ALA A 253 7.16 -17.22 -28.71
C ALA A 253 8.44 -16.38 -28.60
N ASP A 254 8.48 -15.21 -29.24
CA ASP A 254 9.69 -14.38 -29.36
C ASP A 254 9.68 -13.18 -28.42
N GLU A 255 8.50 -12.59 -28.19
CA GLU A 255 8.37 -11.33 -27.45
C GLU A 255 7.05 -11.18 -26.70
N VAL A 256 7.09 -10.29 -25.71
CA VAL A 256 5.91 -9.69 -25.12
C VAL A 256 6.00 -8.17 -25.30
N ARG A 257 4.95 -7.56 -25.86
CA ARG A 257 4.81 -6.11 -25.94
C ARG A 257 3.68 -5.64 -25.05
N ILE A 258 3.96 -4.61 -24.27
CA ILE A 258 2.99 -3.98 -23.40
C ILE A 258 2.90 -2.48 -23.66
N LYS A 259 1.73 -1.94 -23.36
CA LYS A 259 1.47 -0.51 -23.29
C LYS A 259 1.13 -0.14 -21.85
N VAL A 260 1.71 0.93 -21.33
CA VAL A 260 1.32 1.55 -20.06
C VAL A 260 1.07 3.04 -20.28
N HIS A 261 0.14 3.61 -19.52
CA HIS A 261 -0.21 5.03 -19.54
C HIS A 261 0.09 5.65 -18.18
N LEU A 262 1.16 6.45 -18.09
CA LEU A 262 1.66 7.03 -16.84
C LEU A 262 2.64 8.20 -17.10
N ARG A 263 3.05 8.90 -16.04
CA ARG A 263 4.10 9.93 -16.06
C ARG A 263 5.49 9.28 -15.99
N ILE A 264 6.40 9.68 -16.88
CA ILE A 264 7.75 9.10 -16.98
C ILE A 264 8.70 9.72 -15.94
N THR A 265 8.49 9.34 -14.68
CA THR A 265 9.27 9.79 -13.52
C THR A 265 10.53 8.95 -13.31
N ASN A 266 11.43 9.39 -12.44
CA ASN A 266 12.72 8.71 -12.28
C ASN A 266 12.61 7.30 -11.68
N ASP A 267 11.66 7.09 -10.75
CA ASP A 267 11.36 5.78 -10.20
C ASP A 267 10.86 4.79 -11.26
N PHE A 268 10.03 5.24 -12.21
CA PHE A 268 9.65 4.41 -13.37
C PHE A 268 10.87 4.05 -14.22
N VAL A 269 11.75 5.00 -14.53
CA VAL A 269 12.97 4.72 -15.29
C VAL A 269 13.88 3.75 -14.54
N MET A 270 14.00 3.87 -13.22
CA MET A 270 14.77 2.91 -12.41
C MET A 270 14.19 1.50 -12.49
N GLU A 271 12.86 1.36 -12.47
CA GLU A 271 12.21 0.06 -12.68
C GLU A 271 12.57 -0.52 -14.05
N LEU A 272 12.49 0.28 -15.11
CA LEU A 272 12.84 -0.17 -16.45
C LEU A 272 14.29 -0.67 -16.54
N LEU A 273 15.22 0.03 -15.89
CA LEU A 273 16.62 -0.35 -15.85
C LEU A 273 16.88 -1.65 -15.08
N SER A 274 16.04 -2.00 -14.11
CA SER A 274 16.13 -3.27 -13.37
C SER A 274 16.00 -4.48 -14.29
N ARG A 275 15.33 -4.31 -15.44
CA ARG A 275 15.08 -5.33 -16.48
C ARG A 275 15.88 -5.08 -17.75
N SER A 276 17.00 -4.38 -17.64
CA SER A 276 17.80 -3.88 -18.77
C SER A 276 18.23 -4.94 -19.79
N ARG A 277 18.43 -6.19 -19.36
CA ARG A 277 18.83 -7.31 -20.25
C ARG A 277 17.82 -7.59 -21.36
N SER A 278 16.53 -7.51 -21.06
CA SER A 278 15.42 -7.97 -21.91
C SER A 278 14.57 -6.81 -22.45
N LEU A 279 14.66 -5.63 -21.83
CA LEU A 279 13.83 -4.48 -22.14
C LEU A 279 14.29 -3.75 -23.41
N LYS A 280 13.32 -3.40 -24.26
CA LYS A 280 13.43 -2.40 -25.32
C LYS A 280 12.28 -1.40 -25.22
N VAL A 281 12.61 -0.12 -25.07
CA VAL A 281 11.62 0.97 -25.17
C VAL A 281 11.30 1.20 -26.65
N ILE A 282 10.02 1.00 -27.03
CA ILE A 282 9.53 1.26 -28.39
C ILE A 282 9.15 2.73 -28.53
N SER A 283 8.37 3.25 -27.58
CA SER A 283 7.95 4.65 -27.48
C SER A 283 7.78 5.06 -26.01
N PRO A 284 7.89 6.36 -25.66
CA PRO A 284 8.25 7.47 -26.54
C PRO A 284 9.78 7.56 -26.82
N PRO A 285 10.20 8.27 -27.89
CA PRO A 285 11.62 8.39 -28.26
C PRO A 285 12.49 9.00 -27.16
N HIS A 286 11.95 9.96 -26.39
CA HIS A 286 12.70 10.63 -25.33
C HIS A 286 13.04 9.70 -24.15
N LEU A 287 12.12 8.78 -23.78
CA LEU A 287 12.40 7.75 -22.79
C LEU A 287 13.45 6.76 -23.29
N ARG A 288 13.33 6.32 -24.55
CA ARG A 288 14.31 5.42 -25.18
C ARG A 288 15.71 6.03 -25.15
N GLU A 289 15.81 7.30 -25.49
CA GLU A 289 17.07 8.06 -25.47
C GLU A 289 17.63 8.20 -24.05
N ARG A 290 16.77 8.48 -23.07
CA ARG A 290 17.16 8.54 -21.65
C ARG A 290 17.74 7.21 -21.16
N VAL A 291 17.08 6.09 -21.46
CA VAL A 291 17.55 4.74 -21.08
C VAL A 291 18.87 4.40 -21.79
N ARG A 292 18.99 4.71 -23.08
CA ARG A 292 20.23 4.50 -23.87
C ARG A 292 21.42 5.23 -23.23
N LYS A 293 21.27 6.51 -22.88
CA LYS A 293 22.34 7.29 -22.23
C LYS A 293 22.82 6.65 -20.93
N VAL A 294 21.89 6.17 -20.09
CA VAL A 294 22.25 5.48 -18.84
C VAL A 294 23.08 4.23 -19.12
N TYR A 295 22.74 3.45 -20.13
CA TYR A 295 23.53 2.27 -20.51
C TYR A 295 24.91 2.62 -21.06
N GLU A 296 25.03 3.68 -21.85
CA GLU A 296 26.34 4.13 -22.35
C GLU A 296 27.25 4.62 -21.24
N GLU A 297 26.72 5.41 -20.30
CA GLU A 297 27.45 5.84 -19.12
C GLU A 297 27.80 4.67 -18.20
N ALA A 298 26.92 3.66 -18.10
CA ALA A 298 27.20 2.45 -17.34
C ALA A 298 28.31 1.63 -17.99
N LEU A 299 28.27 1.45 -19.31
CA LEU A 299 29.30 0.73 -20.05
C LEU A 299 30.67 1.37 -19.84
N LYS A 300 30.79 2.68 -20.09
CA LYS A 300 32.04 3.45 -19.88
C LYS A 300 32.61 3.33 -18.46
N ARG A 301 31.75 3.21 -17.43
CA ARG A 301 32.18 3.06 -16.03
C ARG A 301 32.69 1.67 -15.69
N ASN A 302 32.35 0.67 -16.51
CA ASN A 302 32.69 -0.74 -16.29
C ASN A 302 33.61 -1.30 -17.40
N GLU A 303 34.16 -0.41 -18.24
CA GLU A 303 35.29 -0.69 -19.15
C GLU A 303 36.61 -0.72 -18.36
#